data_AF-A0A7Y4Z8V9-F1
#
_entry.id   AF-A0A7Y4Z8V9-F1
#
_cell.length_a   1.000
_cell.length_b   1.000
_cell.length_c   1.000
_cell.angle_alpha   90.00
_cell.angle_beta   90.00
_cell.angle_gamma   90.00
#
_symmetry.space_group_name_H-M   'P 1'
#
loop_
_entity.id
_entity.type
_entity.pdbx_description
1 polymer ?
#
loop_
_entity_poly.entity_id
_entity_poly.type
_entity_poly.pdbx_seq_one_letter_code
_entity_poly.pdbx_strand_id
1 'polypeptide(L)'
;SDLRTGLPSQMIEIHEAMRLQLVVEAKTSILEEIYARQPDLRELIAGGWILLSVIDPETGEIFVFERGIGFVPWQAEAKELPVFDTSPDCYHGQTLPVPPALIRQPDMKEVRNSQRAFLGSNNICA
;
A
#
# COMPACT_ATOMS: atom_id res chain seq x y z
N SER A 1 -14.36 -7.42 -13.38
CA SER A 1 -15.07 -8.61 -12.89
C SER A 1 -14.24 -9.80 -13.28
N ASP A 2 -13.63 -10.42 -12.29
CA ASP A 2 -12.61 -11.47 -12.36
C ASP A 2 -13.20 -12.85 -12.74
N LEU A 3 -14.30 -12.86 -13.49
CA LEU A 3 -15.03 -14.07 -13.83
C LEU A 3 -15.38 -14.05 -15.31
N ARG A 4 -14.35 -14.22 -16.14
CA ARG A 4 -14.52 -14.82 -17.46
C ARG A 4 -14.07 -16.27 -17.36
N THR A 5 -15.03 -17.19 -17.48
CA THR A 5 -14.75 -18.62 -17.59
C THR A 5 -13.95 -18.88 -18.87
N GLY A 6 -12.69 -19.30 -18.72
CA GLY A 6 -11.84 -19.63 -19.88
C GLY A 6 -10.32 -19.58 -19.65
N LEU A 7 -9.85 -19.02 -18.54
CA LEU A 7 -8.42 -18.98 -18.20
C LEU A 7 -8.20 -19.56 -16.80
N PRO A 8 -7.98 -20.88 -16.65
CA PRO A 8 -7.74 -21.51 -15.36
C PRO A 8 -6.56 -20.90 -14.60
N SER A 9 -5.56 -20.38 -15.31
CA SER A 9 -4.40 -19.70 -14.72
C SER A 9 -4.74 -18.35 -14.07
N GLN A 10 -5.81 -17.67 -14.51
CA GLN A 10 -6.27 -16.41 -13.87
C GLN A 10 -6.90 -16.63 -12.49
N MET A 11 -7.37 -17.85 -12.18
CA MET A 11 -8.04 -18.14 -10.91
C MET A 11 -7.10 -18.63 -9.79
N ILE A 12 -5.84 -18.92 -10.11
CA ILE A 12 -4.87 -19.51 -9.17
C ILE A 12 -3.67 -18.61 -8.89
N GLU A 13 -3.45 -17.58 -9.72
CA GLU A 13 -2.39 -16.61 -9.50
C GLU A 13 -2.93 -15.39 -8.74
N ILE A 14 -2.05 -14.81 -7.92
CA ILE A 14 -2.03 -13.39 -7.54
C ILE A 14 -2.87 -12.93 -6.36
N HIS A 15 -2.87 -13.58 -5.19
CA HIS A 15 -3.05 -12.78 -3.97
C HIS A 15 -2.19 -13.35 -2.83
N GLU A 16 -1.16 -12.60 -2.43
CA GLU A 16 -0.62 -12.76 -1.09
C GLU A 16 -1.74 -12.51 -0.07
N ALA A 17 -1.64 -13.13 1.11
CA ALA A 17 -2.65 -12.94 2.15
C ALA A 17 -2.71 -11.46 2.55
N MET A 18 -3.78 -10.78 2.12
CA MET A 18 -4.02 -9.37 2.44
C MET A 18 -4.07 -9.17 3.96
N ARG A 19 -3.27 -8.23 4.47
CA ARG A 19 -3.26 -7.84 5.88
C ARG A 19 -3.85 -6.46 6.05
N LEU A 20 -4.59 -6.26 7.14
CA LEU A 20 -5.14 -4.96 7.48
C LEU A 20 -4.08 -4.17 8.27
N GLN A 21 -3.59 -3.07 7.71
CA GLN A 21 -2.78 -2.10 8.45
C GLN A 21 -3.71 -1.11 9.18
N LEU A 22 -3.58 -1.05 10.50
CA LEU A 22 -4.23 -0.05 11.35
C LEU A 22 -3.17 0.90 11.91
N VAL A 23 -3.43 2.19 11.78
CA VAL A 23 -2.62 3.26 12.38
C VAL A 23 -3.54 4.03 13.32
N VAL A 24 -3.19 4.07 14.60
CA VAL A 24 -4.02 4.67 15.64
C VAL A 24 -3.24 5.75 16.36
N GLU A 25 -3.82 6.94 16.48
CA GLU A 25 -3.27 8.00 17.31
C GLU A 25 -3.75 7.83 18.77
N ALA A 26 -2.85 7.40 19.65
CA ALA A 26 -3.10 7.17 21.07
C ALA A 26 -1.78 6.81 21.79
N LYS A 27 -1.79 6.75 23.13
CA LYS A 27 -0.66 6.18 23.88
C LYS A 27 -0.63 4.66 23.74
N THR A 28 0.56 4.06 23.61
CA THR A 28 0.74 2.60 23.50
C THR A 28 0.07 1.85 24.66
N SER A 29 0.18 2.38 25.89
CA SER A 29 -0.44 1.80 27.09
C SER A 29 -1.96 1.59 26.96
N ILE A 30 -2.67 2.49 26.28
CA ILE A 30 -4.11 2.36 26.04
C ILE A 30 -4.40 1.16 25.13
N LEU A 31 -3.62 1.00 24.05
CA LEU A 31 -3.78 -0.13 23.14
C LEU A 31 -3.34 -1.45 23.77
N GLU A 32 -2.32 -1.43 24.64
CA GLU A 32 -1.90 -2.62 25.40
C GLU A 32 -3.03 -3.12 26.31
N GLU A 33 -3.73 -2.22 27.01
CA GLU A 33 -4.89 -2.59 27.82
C GLU A 33 -6.03 -3.16 26.97
N ILE A 34 -6.29 -2.58 25.79
CA ILE A 34 -7.29 -3.10 24.84
C ILE A 34 -6.90 -4.50 24.37
N TYR A 35 -5.65 -4.66 23.94
CA TYR A 35 -5.10 -5.93 23.46
C TYR A 35 -5.16 -7.01 24.55
N ALA A 36 -4.85 -6.67 25.79
CA ALA A 36 -4.90 -7.61 26.91
C ALA A 36 -6.33 -8.08 27.24
N ARG A 37 -7.31 -7.16 27.16
CA ARG A 37 -8.70 -7.44 27.56
C ARG A 37 -9.61 -7.96 26.44
N GLN A 38 -9.20 -7.91 25.18
CA GLN A 38 -10.02 -8.33 24.02
C GLN A 38 -9.36 -9.52 23.31
N PRO A 39 -9.78 -10.76 23.61
CA PRO A 39 -9.20 -11.97 23.04
C PRO A 39 -9.20 -12.00 21.51
N ASP A 40 -10.29 -11.55 20.87
CA ASP A 40 -10.44 -11.58 19.41
C ASP A 40 -9.44 -10.64 18.73
N LEU A 41 -9.26 -9.42 19.27
CA LEU A 41 -8.25 -8.48 18.77
C LEU A 41 -6.84 -9.04 18.98
N ARG A 42 -6.59 -9.67 20.13
CA ARG A 42 -5.32 -10.31 20.39
C ARG A 42 -5.00 -11.41 19.38
N GLU A 43 -5.97 -12.25 19.04
CA GLU A 43 -5.79 -13.29 18.03
C GLU A 43 -5.45 -12.69 16.65
N LEU A 44 -6.17 -11.66 16.23
CA LEU A 44 -5.95 -11.01 14.94
C LEU A 44 -4.59 -10.30 14.86
N ILE A 45 -4.20 -9.59 15.91
CA ILE A 45 -2.93 -8.84 15.97
C ILE A 45 -1.75 -9.81 16.14
N ALA A 46 -1.82 -10.74 17.11
CA ALA A 46 -0.75 -11.71 17.35
C ALA A 46 -0.59 -12.72 16.20
N GLY A 47 -1.69 -13.07 15.52
CA GLY A 47 -1.68 -13.86 14.29
C GLY A 47 -1.16 -13.08 13.07
N GLY A 48 -0.99 -11.77 13.20
CA GLY A 48 -0.49 -10.86 12.17
C GLY A 48 -1.52 -10.51 11.09
N TRP A 49 -2.79 -10.88 11.26
CA TRP A 49 -3.88 -10.50 10.35
C TRP A 49 -4.11 -8.98 10.36
N ILE A 50 -3.91 -8.38 11.54
CA ILE A 50 -3.83 -6.94 11.73
C ILE A 50 -2.37 -6.58 12.02
N LEU A 51 -1.85 -5.63 11.24
CA LEU A 51 -0.63 -4.91 11.54
C LEU A 51 -1.03 -3.64 12.29
N LEU A 52 -0.54 -3.46 13.51
CA LEU A 52 -0.92 -2.33 14.37
C LEU A 52 0.25 -1.38 14.55
N SER A 53 0.02 -0.12 14.20
CA SER A 53 0.93 0.98 14.45
C SER A 53 0.25 2.04 15.31
N VAL A 54 1.03 2.67 16.18
CA VAL A 54 0.57 3.71 17.10
C VAL A 54 1.39 4.97 16.84
N ILE A 55 0.71 6.12 16.81
CA ILE A 55 1.33 7.43 16.80
C ILE A 55 1.07 8.05 18.18
N ASP A 56 2.13 8.42 18.89
CA ASP A 56 1.99 9.14 20.15
C ASP A 56 1.42 10.55 19.86
N PRO A 57 0.27 10.93 20.45
CA PRO A 57 -0.41 12.19 20.13
C PRO A 57 0.36 13.44 20.59
N GLU A 58 1.34 13.28 21.49
CA GLU A 58 2.11 14.40 22.06
C GLU A 58 3.45 14.56 21.36
N THR A 59 4.15 13.45 21.07
CA THR A 59 5.51 13.48 20.49
C THR A 59 5.51 13.25 18.98
N GLY A 60 4.45 12.65 18.43
CA GLY A 60 4.40 12.19 17.04
C GLY A 60 5.27 10.96 16.77
N GLU A 61 5.89 10.36 17.80
CA GLU A 61 6.68 9.14 17.65
C GLU A 61 5.79 7.97 17.23
N ILE A 62 6.32 7.13 16.34
CA ILE A 62 5.59 5.99 15.79
C ILE A 62 6.12 4.72 16.44
N PHE A 63 5.21 3.83 16.83
CA PHE A 63 5.49 2.51 17.35
C PHE A 63 4.77 1.47 16.49
N VAL A 64 5.39 0.31 16.29
CA VAL A 64 4.79 -0.85 15.62
C VAL A 64 4.65 -2.00 16.60
N PHE A 65 3.56 -2.75 16.50
CA PHE A 65 3.38 -3.96 17.31
C PHE A 65 4.13 -5.13 16.68
N GLU A 66 5.18 -5.59 17.35
CA GLU A 66 5.96 -6.76 16.96
C GLU A 66 5.45 -8.01 17.68
N ARG A 67 5.15 -9.06 16.90
CA ARG A 67 4.57 -10.30 17.41
C ARG A 67 5.54 -10.96 18.39
N GLY A 68 5.04 -11.27 19.59
CA GLY A 68 5.83 -11.89 20.66
C GLY A 68 6.72 -10.91 21.44
N ILE A 69 6.77 -9.63 21.05
CA ILE A 69 7.58 -8.59 21.71
C ILE A 69 6.70 -7.50 22.30
N GLY A 70 5.71 -7.00 21.55
CA GLY A 70 4.89 -5.84 21.92
C GLY A 70 5.24 -4.61 21.07
N PHE A 71 4.93 -3.41 21.56
CA PHE A 71 5.23 -2.19 20.83
C PHE A 71 6.72 -1.87 20.85
N VAL A 72 7.29 -1.61 19.67
CA VAL A 72 8.67 -1.15 19.50
C VAL A 72 8.70 0.14 18.67
N PRO A 73 9.68 1.04 18.88
CA PRO A 73 9.81 2.24 18.07
C PRO A 73 9.98 1.91 16.59
N TRP A 74 9.19 2.56 15.74
CA TRP A 74 9.36 2.49 14.29
C TRP A 74 10.58 3.31 13.88
N GLN A 75 11.41 2.72 13.03
CA GLN A 75 12.58 3.39 12.46
C GLN A 75 12.43 3.43 10.95
N ALA A 76 12.54 4.63 10.37
CA ALA A 76 12.49 4.81 8.93
C ALA A 76 13.79 4.27 8.31
N GLU A 77 13.68 3.25 7.47
CA GLU A 77 14.78 2.85 6.59
C GLU A 77 14.61 3.51 5.23
N ALA A 78 15.57 4.36 4.85
CA ALA A 78 15.62 4.94 3.52
C ALA A 78 15.99 3.84 2.51
N LYS A 79 15.01 3.38 1.72
CA LYS A 79 15.23 2.43 0.65
C LYS A 79 15.11 3.14 -0.69
N GLU A 80 16.16 3.07 -1.51
CA GLU A 80 16.07 3.51 -2.91
C GLU A 80 15.11 2.57 -3.66
N LEU A 81 14.08 3.16 -4.24
CA LEU A 81 13.12 2.44 -5.07
C LEU A 81 13.57 2.47 -6.54
N PRO A 82 13.48 1.35 -7.27
CA PRO A 82 13.75 1.35 -8.71
C PRO A 82 12.78 2.29 -9.43
N VAL A 83 13.30 3.01 -10.44
CA VAL A 83 12.52 3.95 -11.26
C VAL A 83 12.42 3.42 -12.68
N PHE A 84 11.20 3.35 -13.20
CA PHE A 84 10.89 2.92 -14.58
C PHE A 84 10.25 4.07 -15.37
N ASP A 85 10.39 4.05 -16.69
CA ASP A 85 9.78 5.07 -17.55
C ASP A 85 8.29 4.81 -17.75
N THR A 86 7.85 3.55 -17.83
CA THR A 86 6.44 3.19 -17.94
C THR A 86 6.05 2.03 -17.01
N SER A 87 4.74 1.90 -16.75
CA SER A 87 4.22 0.82 -15.90
C SER A 87 4.54 -0.59 -16.44
N PRO A 88 4.36 -0.89 -17.75
CA PRO A 88 4.75 -2.19 -18.30
C PRO A 88 6.22 -2.57 -18.09
N ASP A 89 7.14 -1.61 -18.07
CA ASP A 89 8.57 -1.90 -17.86
C ASP A 89 8.86 -2.54 -16.48
N CYS A 90 7.97 -2.34 -15.50
CA CYS A 90 8.09 -2.89 -14.16
C CYS A 90 7.61 -4.35 -14.06
N TYR A 91 6.56 -4.74 -14.79
CA TYR A 91 5.86 -6.02 -14.57
C TYR A 91 5.72 -6.92 -15.81
N HIS A 92 6.00 -6.43 -17.03
CA HIS A 92 5.79 -7.24 -18.24
C HIS A 92 6.68 -8.49 -18.25
N GLY A 93 6.08 -9.66 -18.44
CA GLY A 93 6.78 -10.94 -18.40
C GLY A 93 7.03 -11.50 -17.00
N GLN A 94 6.61 -10.80 -15.94
CA GLN A 94 6.67 -11.28 -14.56
C GLN A 94 5.39 -12.05 -14.21
N THR A 95 5.54 -13.18 -13.53
CA THR A 95 4.41 -14.01 -13.04
C THR A 95 4.26 -13.98 -11.51
N LEU A 96 5.21 -13.35 -10.81
CA LEU A 96 5.18 -13.16 -9.36
C LEU A 96 4.98 -11.68 -9.00
N PRO A 97 4.55 -11.37 -7.77
CA PRO A 97 4.48 -9.99 -7.31
C PRO A 97 5.83 -9.27 -7.44
N VAL A 98 5.80 -8.09 -8.05
CA VAL A 98 6.96 -7.21 -8.18
C VAL A 98 7.02 -6.26 -6.98
N PRO A 99 8.22 -5.91 -6.47
CA PRO A 99 8.36 -4.99 -5.35
C PRO A 99 7.89 -3.56 -5.72
N PRO A 100 7.60 -2.71 -4.73
CA PRO A 100 7.28 -1.31 -4.97
C PRO A 100 8.35 -0.60 -5.83
N ALA A 101 7.90 0.15 -6.82
CA ALA A 101 8.73 0.90 -7.76
C ALA A 101 8.11 2.25 -8.09
N LEU A 102 8.92 3.19 -8.53
CA LEU A 102 8.48 4.50 -9.00
C LEU A 102 8.33 4.49 -10.52
N ILE A 103 7.23 5.06 -11.03
CA ILE A 103 7.06 5.32 -12.46
C ILE A 103 7.30 6.81 -12.71
N ARG A 104 8.18 7.12 -13.67
CA ARG A 104 8.52 8.48 -14.06
C ARG A 104 7.24 9.25 -14.40
N GLN A 105 6.97 10.30 -13.64
CA GLN A 105 5.87 11.21 -13.95
C GLN A 105 6.29 12.14 -15.08
N PRO A 106 5.43 12.40 -16.08
CA PRO A 106 5.71 13.42 -17.09
C PRO A 106 5.79 14.80 -16.43
N ASP A 107 6.56 15.71 -17.03
CA ASP A 107 6.68 17.06 -16.53
C ASP A 107 5.29 17.76 -16.57
N MET A 108 4.84 18.30 -15.43
CA MET A 108 3.52 18.94 -15.30
C MET A 108 3.27 20.09 -16.31
N LYS A 109 4.34 20.67 -16.87
CA LYS A 109 4.23 21.70 -17.93
C LYS A 109 3.80 21.10 -19.27
N GLU A 110 4.22 19.88 -19.57
CA GLU A 110 3.98 19.18 -20.83
C GLU A 110 2.54 18.65 -20.91
N VAL A 111 2.01 18.14 -19.78
CA VAL A 111 0.60 17.70 -19.64
C VAL A 111 -0.40 18.83 -19.86
N ARG A 112 -0.09 20.04 -19.37
CA ARG A 112 -0.95 21.22 -19.56
C ARG A 112 -1.00 21.68 -21.01
N ASN A 113 0.09 21.48 -21.76
CA ASN A 113 0.16 21.85 -23.18
C ASN A 113 -0.59 20.84 -24.06
N SER A 114 -0.55 19.53 -23.73
CA SER A 114 -1.29 18.50 -24.46
C SER A 114 -2.81 18.57 -24.24
N GLN A 115 -3.28 18.92 -23.03
CA GLN A 115 -4.71 19.12 -22.74
C GLN A 115 -5.29 20.36 -23.45
N ARG A 116 -4.50 21.43 -23.61
CA ARG A 116 -4.90 22.61 -24.40
C ARG A 116 -5.01 22.30 -25.90
N ALA A 117 -4.13 21.46 -26.43
CA ALA A 117 -4.21 21.02 -27.83
C ALA A 117 -5.48 20.17 -28.11
N PHE A 118 -5.91 19.37 -27.14
CA PHE A 118 -7.10 18.52 -27.26
C PHE A 118 -8.41 19.34 -27.26
N LEU A 119 -8.51 20.39 -26.43
CA LEU A 119 -9.69 21.28 -26.38
C LEU A 119 -9.73 22.32 -27.53
N GLY A 120 -8.65 22.47 -28.31
CA GLY A 120 -8.58 23.36 -29.47
C GLY A 120 -8.97 22.71 -30.81
N SER A 121 -9.28 21.41 -30.82
CA SER A 121 -9.59 20.66 -32.05
C SER A 121 -11.10 20.58 -32.28
N ASN A 122 -11.75 21.73 -32.50
CA ASN A 122 -13.06 21.79 -33.16
C ASN A 122 -12.87 21.45 -34.65
N ASN A 123 -12.80 20.16 -34.97
CA ASN A 123 -13.09 19.67 -36.32
C ASN A 123 -14.37 18.83 -36.23
N ILE A 124 -15.49 19.53 -36.41
CA ILE A 124 -16.73 18.92 -36.90
C ILE A 124 -16.42 18.44 -38.32
N CYS A 125 -16.27 17.13 -38.49
CA CYS A 125 -16.56 16.51 -39.79
C CYS A 125 -18.04 16.13 -39.75
N ALA A 126 -18.79 16.66 -40.73
CA ALA A 126 -20.15 16.24 -41.04
C ALA A 126 -20.19 14.77 -41.50
#